data_AF-A0A4Q5ZRD2-F1
#
_entry.id   AF-A0A4Q5ZRD2-F1
#
_cell.length_a   1.000
_cell.length_b   1.000
_cell.length_c   1.000
_cell.angle_alpha   90.00
_cell.angle_beta   90.00
_cell.angle_gamma   90.00
#
_symmetry.space_group_name_H-M   'P 1'
#
loop_
_entity.id
_entity.type
_entity.pdbx_description
1 polymer ?
#
loop_
_entity_poly.entity_id
_entity_poly.type
_entity_poly.pdbx_seq_one_letter_code
_entity_poly.pdbx_strand_id
1 'polypeptide(L)'
;LKVFRDGDTSKLLFTKRMLVIRDMASAPATVLQPFNGQIFRTHQKLQFKVQIADGLNLMNAQQQVKVVILQNNRWDNAVQNIKPTFVSRNTLEYNLETDAVFPSGKEWRWIDLRSFRLQSDRVETARYSTVATDITVKPDADRSQQRFNFFRDMDGMYRIEASESINPLFQADYATVHFSFVPPGGTIIPNKDIYLFGKLSDYNLNDSAKMKYNVEKGAYERSLFLKQGYYDYSYVTIDPMDPKRSASFDLTEGNYWETENEYTILIYYRGLAERYDELIGITKVNSLTGR
;
A
#
# COMPACT_ATOMS: atom_id res chain seq x y z
N LEU A 1 -6.52 -13.00 -13.14
CA LEU A 1 -6.28 -14.44 -12.94
C LEU A 1 -7.14 -14.94 -11.78
N LYS A 2 -7.95 -15.98 -11.98
CA LYS A 2 -8.69 -16.68 -10.91
C LYS A 2 -8.12 -18.10 -10.80
N VAL A 3 -7.92 -18.59 -9.58
CA VAL A 3 -7.42 -19.94 -9.31
C VAL A 3 -8.47 -20.70 -8.52
N PHE A 4 -8.80 -21.89 -9.00
CA PHE A 4 -9.86 -22.73 -8.46
C PHE A 4 -9.26 -24.04 -7.95
N ARG A 5 -9.88 -24.59 -6.91
CA ARG A 5 -9.47 -25.89 -6.36
C ARG A 5 -9.87 -27.00 -7.32
N ASP A 6 -8.91 -27.85 -7.70
CA ASP A 6 -9.13 -29.05 -8.52
C ASP A 6 -9.92 -28.79 -9.83
N GLY A 7 -9.81 -27.59 -10.40
CA GLY A 7 -10.54 -27.18 -11.61
C GLY A 7 -12.02 -26.84 -11.40
N ASP A 8 -12.56 -26.92 -10.18
CA ASP A 8 -13.95 -26.63 -9.85
C ASP A 8 -14.20 -25.13 -9.72
N THR A 9 -14.89 -24.54 -10.69
CA THR A 9 -15.14 -23.09 -10.76
C THR A 9 -16.02 -22.56 -9.64
N SER A 10 -16.71 -23.43 -8.88
CA SER A 10 -17.44 -23.05 -7.67
C SER A 10 -16.54 -22.83 -6.45
N LYS A 11 -15.32 -23.38 -6.47
CA LYS A 11 -14.36 -23.35 -5.36
C LYS A 11 -13.19 -22.40 -5.66
N LEU A 12 -13.49 -21.10 -5.71
CA LEU A 12 -12.48 -20.05 -5.87
C LEU A 12 -11.52 -20.04 -4.67
N LEU A 13 -10.21 -20.21 -4.94
CA LEU A 13 -9.17 -20.12 -3.92
C LEU A 13 -8.68 -18.69 -3.76
N PHE A 14 -8.28 -18.06 -4.87
CA PHE A 14 -7.86 -16.66 -4.86
C PHE A 14 -7.96 -16.02 -6.25
N THR A 15 -7.88 -14.69 -6.27
CA THR A 15 -7.79 -13.89 -7.48
C THR A 15 -6.52 -13.04 -7.44
N LYS A 16 -5.81 -12.94 -8.56
CA LYS A 16 -4.72 -11.98 -8.74
C LYS A 16 -5.03 -11.08 -9.94
N ARG A 17 -4.86 -9.77 -9.74
CA ARG A 17 -4.98 -8.76 -10.80
C ARG A 17 -3.67 -8.69 -11.56
N MET A 18 -3.77 -8.56 -12.88
CA MET A 18 -2.66 -8.33 -13.80
C MET A 18 -3.08 -7.20 -14.73
N LEU A 19 -2.14 -6.34 -15.07
CA LEU A 19 -2.33 -5.26 -16.02
C LEU A 19 -1.54 -5.58 -17.29
N VAL A 20 -2.14 -5.34 -18.46
CA VAL A 20 -1.50 -5.52 -19.76
C VAL A 20 -1.54 -4.18 -20.46
N ILE A 21 -0.38 -3.64 -20.79
CA ILE A 21 -0.22 -2.31 -21.34
C ILE A 21 0.02 -2.39 -22.86
N ARG A 22 -0.59 -1.46 -23.58
CA ARG A 22 -0.22 -1.06 -24.93
C ARG A 22 0.39 0.33 -24.86
N ASP A 23 1.71 0.43 -24.85
CA ASP A 23 2.43 1.67 -24.53
C ASP A 23 2.24 2.75 -25.60
N MET A 24 1.31 3.69 -25.34
CA MET A 24 0.85 4.74 -26.25
C MET A 24 0.67 6.08 -25.53
N ALA A 25 0.95 6.16 -24.24
CA ALA A 25 0.84 7.38 -23.45
C ALA A 25 1.79 7.35 -22.25
N SER A 26 2.26 8.53 -21.86
CA SER A 26 3.02 8.74 -20.63
C SER A 26 2.40 9.85 -19.78
N ALA A 27 2.68 9.84 -18.49
CA ALA A 27 2.22 10.87 -17.56
C ALA A 27 3.37 11.36 -16.68
N PRO A 28 4.31 12.16 -17.21
CA PRO A 28 5.29 12.83 -16.36
C PRO A 28 4.56 13.60 -15.25
N ALA A 29 5.00 13.37 -14.01
CA ALA A 29 4.39 13.91 -12.81
C ALA A 29 5.43 14.46 -11.84
N THR A 30 4.98 15.39 -11.02
CA THR A 30 5.74 16.00 -9.93
C THR A 30 4.92 15.85 -8.65
N VAL A 31 5.61 15.54 -7.54
CA VAL A 31 5.02 15.41 -6.21
C VAL A 31 5.27 16.71 -5.45
N LEU A 32 4.19 17.36 -5.04
CA LEU A 32 4.21 18.70 -4.43
C LEU A 32 3.51 18.69 -3.06
N GLN A 33 3.88 19.66 -2.22
CA GLN A 33 3.12 19.95 -1.00
C GLN A 33 1.76 20.55 -1.39
N PRO A 34 0.64 20.06 -0.83
CA PRO A 34 -0.66 20.68 -1.06
C PRO A 34 -0.72 22.08 -0.42
N PHE A 35 -1.25 23.08 -1.10
CA PHE A 35 -1.32 24.46 -0.57
C PHE A 35 -2.21 24.63 0.68
N ASN A 36 -3.14 23.70 0.93
CA ASN A 36 -4.02 23.77 2.09
C ASN A 36 -3.23 23.59 3.39
N GLY A 37 -3.21 24.62 4.24
CA GLY A 37 -2.45 24.65 5.50
C GLY A 37 -2.80 23.55 6.50
N GLN A 38 -3.97 22.92 6.41
CA GLN A 38 -4.34 21.78 7.28
C GLN A 38 -3.63 20.48 6.87
N ILE A 39 -3.28 20.33 5.60
CA ILE A 39 -2.73 19.08 5.03
C ILE A 39 -1.34 19.24 4.41
N PHE A 40 -0.83 20.47 4.32
CA PHE A 40 0.47 20.80 3.73
C PHE A 40 1.64 19.99 4.31
N ARG A 41 1.57 19.60 5.60
CA ARG A 41 2.62 18.81 6.28
C ARG A 41 2.35 17.30 6.32
N THR A 42 1.16 16.86 5.93
CA THR A 42 0.70 15.48 6.14
C THR A 42 0.37 14.76 4.83
N HIS A 43 0.16 15.49 3.75
CA HIS A 43 -0.25 14.94 2.47
C HIS A 43 0.75 15.27 1.36
N GLN A 44 0.66 14.51 0.27
CA GLN A 44 1.38 14.69 -0.97
C GLN A 44 0.38 14.88 -2.10
N LYS A 45 0.61 15.85 -2.98
CA LYS A 45 -0.20 16.12 -4.16
C LYS A 45 0.57 15.73 -5.41
N LEU A 46 -0.08 15.08 -6.35
CA LEU A 46 0.48 14.83 -7.68
C LEU A 46 -0.05 15.86 -8.68
N GLN A 47 0.86 16.51 -9.39
CA GLN A 47 0.56 17.29 -10.58
C GLN A 47 1.19 16.61 -11.79
N PHE A 48 0.41 16.40 -12.85
CA PHE A 48 0.89 15.64 -14.00
C PHE A 48 0.20 16.03 -15.30
N LYS A 49 0.84 15.64 -16.41
CA LYS A 49 0.28 15.81 -17.76
C LYS A 49 0.30 14.48 -18.48
N VAL A 50 -0.86 14.00 -18.87
CA VAL A 50 -0.98 12.83 -19.74
C VAL A 50 -0.68 13.28 -21.17
N GLN A 51 0.36 12.69 -21.76
CA GLN A 51 0.78 12.89 -23.13
C GLN A 51 0.45 11.64 -23.93
N ILE A 52 -0.41 11.78 -24.93
CA ILE A 52 -0.91 10.68 -25.74
C ILE A 52 -0.18 10.69 -27.09
N ALA A 53 0.32 9.52 -27.52
CA ALA A 53 0.94 9.38 -28.83
C ALA A 53 -0.09 9.59 -29.95
N ASP A 54 0.38 10.02 -31.12
CA ASP A 54 -0.46 10.12 -32.30
C ASP A 54 -1.03 8.74 -32.70
N GLY A 55 -2.25 8.74 -33.26
CA GLY A 55 -2.93 7.53 -33.71
C GLY A 55 -4.13 7.08 -32.86
N LEU A 56 -4.39 7.73 -31.72
CA LEU A 56 -5.65 7.58 -30.98
C LEU A 56 -6.65 8.68 -31.35
N ASN A 57 -7.91 8.29 -31.53
CA ASN A 57 -8.98 9.25 -31.82
C ASN A 57 -9.53 9.85 -30.51
N LEU A 58 -9.20 11.11 -30.24
CA LEU A 58 -9.55 11.85 -29.03
C LEU A 58 -10.66 12.90 -29.29
N MET A 59 -11.81 12.48 -29.82
CA MET A 59 -12.96 13.38 -30.04
C MET A 59 -13.45 14.02 -28.74
N ASN A 60 -13.42 13.27 -27.64
CA ASN A 60 -13.77 13.76 -26.30
C ASN A 60 -12.81 13.16 -25.27
N ALA A 61 -11.61 13.73 -25.18
CA ALA A 61 -10.55 13.22 -24.31
C ALA A 61 -10.98 13.10 -22.84
N GLN A 62 -11.86 13.99 -22.34
CA GLN A 62 -12.35 13.94 -20.96
C GLN A 62 -13.20 12.70 -20.65
N GLN A 63 -13.90 12.16 -21.65
CA GLN A 63 -14.70 10.95 -21.50
C GLN A 63 -13.93 9.68 -21.88
N GLN A 64 -13.04 9.80 -22.86
CA GLN A 64 -12.30 8.67 -23.43
C GLN A 64 -11.07 8.30 -22.60
N VAL A 65 -10.45 9.26 -21.91
CA VAL A 65 -9.25 9.03 -21.10
C VAL A 65 -9.61 9.01 -19.62
N LYS A 66 -9.23 7.94 -18.93
CA LYS A 66 -9.40 7.80 -17.48
C LYS A 66 -8.04 7.58 -16.83
N VAL A 67 -7.84 8.20 -15.69
CA VAL A 67 -6.61 8.04 -14.91
C VAL A 67 -6.92 7.37 -13.58
N VAL A 68 -6.07 6.42 -13.20
CA VAL A 68 -6.06 5.80 -11.88
C VAL A 68 -4.67 5.99 -11.29
N ILE A 69 -4.60 6.53 -10.08
CA ILE A 69 -3.34 6.79 -9.38
C ILE A 69 -3.29 5.89 -8.15
N LEU A 70 -2.22 5.11 -8.04
CA LEU A 70 -1.95 4.22 -6.91
C LEU A 70 -0.77 4.77 -6.11
N GLN A 71 -0.92 4.90 -4.79
CA GLN A 71 0.18 5.14 -3.87
C GLN A 71 0.72 3.78 -3.42
N ASN A 72 2.02 3.52 -3.57
CA ASN A 72 2.70 2.31 -3.13
C ASN A 72 2.03 1.02 -3.62
N ASN A 73 1.54 1.03 -4.87
CA ASN A 73 0.80 -0.07 -5.50
C ASN A 73 -0.49 -0.49 -4.75
N ARG A 74 -1.02 0.38 -3.88
CA ARG A 74 -2.26 0.16 -3.13
C ARG A 74 -3.48 0.52 -3.96
N TRP A 75 -4.43 -0.42 -3.99
CA TRP A 75 -5.70 -0.23 -4.67
C TRP A 75 -6.80 0.27 -3.74
N ASP A 76 -6.64 0.12 -2.42
CA ASP A 76 -7.63 0.52 -1.43
C ASP A 76 -7.81 2.04 -1.34
N ASN A 77 -6.74 2.81 -1.61
CA ASN A 77 -6.75 4.27 -1.59
C ASN A 77 -6.55 4.89 -2.99
N ALA A 78 -6.80 4.12 -4.06
CA ALA A 78 -6.58 4.59 -5.42
C ALA A 78 -7.47 5.82 -5.75
N VAL A 79 -6.85 6.88 -6.26
CA VAL A 79 -7.58 8.05 -6.78
C VAL A 79 -7.99 7.78 -8.22
N GLN A 80 -9.28 7.96 -8.51
CA GLN A 80 -9.91 7.65 -9.80
C GLN A 80 -10.94 8.72 -10.15
N ASN A 81 -11.41 8.72 -11.39
CA ASN A 81 -12.48 9.61 -11.87
C ASN A 81 -12.17 11.11 -11.75
N ILE A 82 -10.88 11.45 -11.67
CA ILE A 82 -10.40 12.84 -11.73
C ILE A 82 -10.48 13.34 -13.17
N LYS A 83 -10.76 14.64 -13.33
CA LYS A 83 -10.92 15.26 -14.65
C LYS A 83 -9.72 16.15 -14.95
N PRO A 84 -9.29 16.23 -16.23
CA PRO A 84 -8.25 17.17 -16.59
C PRO A 84 -8.76 18.61 -16.43
N THR A 85 -7.90 19.49 -15.94
CA THR A 85 -8.17 20.93 -15.85
C THR A 85 -8.03 21.60 -17.21
N PHE A 86 -7.17 21.08 -18.07
CA PHE A 86 -6.95 21.59 -19.42
C PHE A 86 -6.70 20.44 -20.41
N VAL A 87 -7.21 20.59 -21.62
CA VAL A 87 -7.06 19.61 -22.71
C VAL A 87 -6.58 20.36 -23.95
N SER A 88 -5.47 19.92 -24.53
CA SER A 88 -4.91 20.47 -25.77
C SER A 88 -4.38 19.37 -26.66
N ARG A 89 -5.03 19.17 -27.81
CA ARG A 89 -4.71 18.15 -28.84
C ARG A 89 -4.53 16.75 -28.25
N ASN A 90 -3.30 16.38 -27.86
CA ASN A 90 -2.95 15.08 -27.29
C ASN A 90 -2.47 15.15 -25.83
N THR A 91 -2.59 16.31 -25.19
CA THR A 91 -2.13 16.55 -23.81
C THR A 91 -3.31 16.87 -22.91
N LEU A 92 -3.43 16.14 -21.80
CA LEU A 92 -4.41 16.38 -20.75
C LEU A 92 -3.66 16.74 -19.47
N GLU A 93 -3.92 17.93 -18.93
CA GLU A 93 -3.29 18.42 -17.71
C GLU A 93 -4.19 18.18 -16.50
N TYR A 94 -3.59 17.66 -15.42
CA TYR A 94 -4.26 17.38 -14.15
C TYR A 94 -3.54 18.18 -13.06
N ASN A 95 -4.13 19.32 -12.70
CA ASN A 95 -3.58 20.24 -11.71
C ASN A 95 -4.65 20.85 -10.78
N LEU A 96 -5.77 20.17 -10.58
CA LEU A 96 -6.78 20.67 -9.65
C LEU A 96 -6.24 20.55 -8.21
N GLU A 97 -6.46 21.57 -7.37
CA GLU A 97 -5.89 21.62 -6.02
C GLU A 97 -6.38 20.53 -5.08
N THR A 98 -7.59 20.04 -5.30
CA THR A 98 -8.25 19.05 -4.44
C THR A 98 -8.08 17.62 -4.93
N ASP A 99 -7.56 17.41 -6.14
CA ASP A 99 -7.45 16.09 -6.75
C ASP A 99 -6.03 15.55 -6.60
N ALA A 100 -5.91 14.21 -6.67
CA ALA A 100 -4.63 13.50 -6.59
C ALA A 100 -3.81 13.86 -5.32
N VAL A 101 -4.51 14.10 -4.21
CA VAL A 101 -3.94 14.35 -2.88
C VAL A 101 -4.04 13.08 -2.05
N PHE A 102 -2.92 12.64 -1.50
CA PHE A 102 -2.79 11.41 -0.73
C PHE A 102 -2.26 11.71 0.68
N PRO A 103 -2.79 11.06 1.72
CA PRO A 103 -2.11 11.04 3.01
C PRO A 103 -0.74 10.36 2.84
N SER A 104 0.32 11.03 3.26
CA SER A 104 1.69 10.59 2.93
C SER A 104 2.16 9.40 3.74
N GLY A 105 1.52 9.09 4.87
CA GLY A 105 1.98 8.08 5.81
C GLY A 105 3.37 8.39 6.37
N LYS A 106 4.09 7.33 6.72
CA LYS A 106 5.48 7.34 7.21
C LYS A 106 6.18 6.10 6.67
N GLU A 107 7.52 6.13 6.57
CA GLU A 107 8.33 4.97 6.17
C GLU A 107 7.87 3.71 6.93
N TRP A 108 7.59 2.63 6.22
CA TRP A 108 6.99 1.40 6.71
C TRP A 108 7.89 0.73 7.77
N ARG A 109 7.29 0.09 8.76
CA ARG A 109 8.06 -0.76 9.69
C ARG A 109 8.53 -1.99 8.93
N TRP A 110 9.65 -2.58 9.34
CA TRP A 110 10.12 -3.84 8.75
C TRP A 110 10.18 -4.96 9.79
N ILE A 111 10.10 -6.20 9.33
CA ILE A 111 10.55 -7.36 10.08
C ILE A 111 11.41 -8.23 9.17
N ASP A 112 12.63 -8.49 9.63
CA ASP A 112 13.57 -9.36 8.93
C ASP A 112 13.46 -10.78 9.48
N LEU A 113 12.88 -11.66 8.67
CA LEU A 113 12.64 -13.07 8.92
C LEU A 113 13.47 -13.95 7.98
N ARG A 114 14.54 -13.41 7.35
CA ARG A 114 15.37 -14.16 6.40
C ARG A 114 16.13 -15.31 7.05
N SER A 115 16.35 -15.23 8.35
CA SER A 115 16.84 -16.34 9.17
C SER A 115 15.92 -16.49 10.37
N PHE A 116 15.49 -17.71 10.66
CA PHE A 116 14.84 -18.00 11.93
C PHE A 116 15.84 -18.27 13.04
N ARG A 117 17.12 -18.54 12.72
CA ARG A 117 18.18 -18.82 13.70
C ARG A 117 18.82 -17.55 14.22
N LEU A 118 18.94 -16.54 13.35
CA LEU A 118 19.47 -15.23 13.70
C LEU A 118 18.29 -14.29 13.96
N GLN A 119 18.04 -14.03 15.25
CA GLN A 119 17.02 -13.07 15.67
C GLN A 119 17.47 -11.67 15.26
N SER A 120 16.74 -11.06 14.33
CA SER A 120 16.98 -9.69 13.88
C SER A 120 16.63 -8.67 14.97
N ASP A 121 16.96 -7.41 14.74
CA ASP A 121 16.79 -6.31 15.69
C ASP A 121 15.34 -6.16 16.20
N ARG A 122 14.37 -6.57 15.39
CA ARG A 122 12.92 -6.46 15.63
C ARG A 122 12.28 -7.72 16.21
N VAL A 123 13.03 -8.82 16.30
CA VAL A 123 12.58 -10.05 16.96
C VAL A 123 12.85 -9.93 18.46
N GLU A 124 11.81 -10.12 19.27
CA GLU A 124 11.90 -10.14 20.74
C GLU A 124 12.25 -11.55 21.22
N THR A 125 11.52 -12.56 20.73
CA THR A 125 11.80 -13.97 21.02
C THR A 125 11.47 -14.84 19.82
N ALA A 126 12.19 -15.95 19.69
CA ALA A 126 11.84 -17.03 18.79
C ALA A 126 11.77 -18.34 19.59
N ARG A 127 10.69 -19.09 19.39
CA ARG A 127 10.45 -20.40 20.01
C ARG A 127 10.35 -21.44 18.91
N TYR A 128 11.06 -22.54 19.10
CA TYR A 128 11.11 -23.62 18.15
C TYR A 128 10.56 -24.88 18.81
N SER A 129 9.66 -25.54 18.10
CA SER A 129 9.17 -26.87 18.43
C SER A 129 9.37 -27.78 17.23
N THR A 130 9.08 -29.06 17.40
CA THR A 130 9.16 -30.04 16.31
C THR A 130 8.11 -29.82 15.21
N VAL A 131 7.08 -29.00 15.47
CA VAL A 131 5.94 -28.80 14.56
C VAL A 131 5.67 -27.35 14.20
N ALA A 132 6.31 -26.40 14.89
CA ALA A 132 6.05 -24.98 14.74
C ALA A 132 7.26 -24.13 15.13
N THR A 133 7.42 -23.02 14.40
CA THR A 133 8.31 -21.91 14.74
C THR A 133 7.44 -20.69 15.05
N ASP A 134 7.56 -20.17 16.26
CA ASP A 134 6.83 -18.98 16.72
C ASP A 134 7.81 -17.83 16.92
N ILE A 135 7.55 -16.70 16.28
CA ILE A 135 8.38 -15.50 16.33
C ILE A 135 7.56 -14.37 16.93
N THR A 136 8.02 -13.81 18.03
CA THR A 136 7.39 -12.65 18.65
C THR A 136 8.15 -11.39 18.25
N VAL A 137 7.44 -10.46 17.62
CA VAL A 137 7.99 -9.15 17.25
C VAL A 137 7.98 -8.23 18.47
N LYS A 138 8.99 -7.36 18.58
CA LYS A 138 9.03 -6.31 19.61
C LYS A 138 7.76 -5.46 19.56
N PRO A 139 7.12 -5.17 20.72
CA PRO A 139 5.93 -4.33 20.75
C PRO A 139 6.17 -2.97 20.08
N ASP A 140 5.31 -2.63 19.13
CA ASP A 140 5.33 -1.38 18.41
C ASP A 140 4.50 -0.32 19.14
N ALA A 141 5.06 0.86 19.39
CA ALA A 141 4.31 1.99 19.89
C ALA A 141 3.78 2.89 18.76
N ASP A 142 2.76 3.70 19.07
CA ASP A 142 2.35 4.83 18.24
C ASP A 142 3.54 5.75 17.91
N ARG A 143 3.65 6.13 16.64
CA ARG A 143 4.67 7.07 16.14
C ARG A 143 4.06 8.26 15.41
N SER A 144 2.75 8.48 15.54
CA SER A 144 2.02 9.58 14.88
C SER A 144 2.54 10.97 15.27
N GLN A 145 3.03 11.12 16.50
CA GLN A 145 3.58 12.38 17.03
C GLN A 145 5.13 12.42 17.02
N GLN A 146 5.79 11.33 16.58
CA GLN A 146 7.24 11.27 16.56
C GLN A 146 7.79 11.99 15.34
N ARG A 147 8.90 12.73 15.50
CA ARG A 147 9.58 13.41 14.39
C ARG A 147 9.82 12.45 13.22
N PHE A 148 9.77 12.98 12.00
CA PHE A 148 10.08 12.21 10.80
C PHE A 148 11.54 11.74 10.86
N ASN A 149 11.74 10.47 10.57
CA ASN A 149 13.06 9.86 10.45
C ASN A 149 13.04 9.02 9.17
N PHE A 150 13.92 9.37 8.24
CA PHE A 150 14.03 8.66 6.97
C PHE A 150 14.86 7.40 7.14
N PHE A 151 14.35 6.30 6.61
CA PHE A 151 15.08 5.07 6.39
C PHE A 151 14.49 4.40 5.16
N ARG A 152 15.28 3.60 4.44
CA ARG A 152 14.81 2.93 3.24
C ARG A 152 13.91 1.76 3.61
N ASP A 153 12.78 1.68 2.95
CA ASP A 153 11.87 0.55 3.00
C ASP A 153 11.57 0.04 1.57
N MET A 154 10.52 -0.77 1.42
CA MET A 154 9.98 -1.26 0.15
C MET A 154 8.51 -0.85 -0.01
N ASP A 155 8.12 0.33 0.49
CA ASP A 155 6.78 0.90 0.31
C ASP A 155 5.63 -0.03 0.75
N GLY A 156 5.85 -0.84 1.80
CA GLY A 156 4.83 -1.76 2.32
C GLY A 156 4.80 -3.11 1.60
N MET A 157 5.79 -3.39 0.74
CA MET A 157 5.95 -4.66 0.06
C MET A 157 6.74 -5.67 0.90
N TYR A 158 6.92 -6.88 0.38
CA TYR A 158 7.80 -7.88 0.99
C TYR A 158 8.61 -8.60 -0.07
N ARG A 159 9.69 -9.25 0.38
CA ARG A 159 10.53 -10.10 -0.45
C ARG A 159 10.78 -11.44 0.23
N ILE A 160 10.48 -12.53 -0.46
CA ILE A 160 10.76 -13.89 0.03
C ILE A 160 12.24 -14.17 -0.16
N GLU A 161 12.95 -14.32 0.95
CA GLU A 161 14.38 -14.55 1.01
C GLU A 161 14.70 -15.41 2.22
N ALA A 162 15.75 -16.21 2.10
CA ALA A 162 16.28 -17.00 3.20
C ALA A 162 17.80 -16.95 3.14
N SER A 163 18.43 -16.56 4.25
CA SER A 163 19.89 -16.35 4.31
C SER A 163 20.65 -17.66 4.17
N GLU A 164 20.06 -18.78 4.59
CA GLU A 164 20.68 -20.10 4.57
C GLU A 164 20.23 -20.98 3.39
N SER A 165 19.41 -20.45 2.47
CA SER A 165 18.88 -21.21 1.33
C SER A 165 19.41 -20.69 0.00
N ILE A 166 19.67 -21.60 -0.94
CA ILE A 166 20.04 -21.25 -2.31
C ILE A 166 18.81 -20.80 -3.09
N ASN A 167 17.65 -21.44 -2.85
CA ASN A 167 16.40 -21.11 -3.51
C ASN A 167 15.26 -20.88 -2.50
N PRO A 168 15.01 -19.62 -2.09
CA PRO A 168 14.00 -19.31 -1.08
C PRO A 168 12.56 -19.59 -1.55
N LEU A 169 12.31 -19.80 -2.86
CA LEU A 169 10.97 -20.13 -3.33
C LEU A 169 10.53 -21.52 -2.87
N PHE A 170 11.45 -22.48 -2.78
CA PHE A 170 11.14 -23.88 -2.43
C PHE A 170 11.75 -24.34 -1.10
N GLN A 171 12.79 -23.66 -0.62
CA GLN A 171 13.55 -24.10 0.56
C GLN A 171 13.29 -23.26 1.81
N ALA A 172 12.68 -22.08 1.67
CA ALA A 172 12.35 -21.24 2.82
C ALA A 172 11.20 -21.83 3.62
N ASP A 173 11.31 -21.72 4.94
CA ASP A 173 10.35 -22.23 5.90
C ASP A 173 9.28 -21.18 6.26
N TYR A 174 8.32 -21.57 7.09
CA TYR A 174 7.27 -20.70 7.61
C TYR A 174 7.33 -20.60 9.15
N ALA A 175 6.89 -19.46 9.66
CA ALA A 175 6.71 -19.23 11.09
C ALA A 175 5.37 -18.54 11.36
N THR A 176 4.82 -18.80 12.55
CA THR A 176 3.76 -17.97 13.11
C THR A 176 4.41 -16.74 13.73
N VAL A 177 4.10 -15.57 13.19
CA VAL A 177 4.69 -14.30 13.61
C VAL A 177 3.66 -13.50 14.39
N HIS A 178 3.97 -13.17 15.63
CA HIS A 178 3.12 -12.43 16.56
C HIS A 178 3.50 -10.96 16.59
N PHE A 179 2.59 -10.11 16.10
CA PHE A 179 2.70 -8.67 16.10
C PHE A 179 1.92 -8.08 17.27
N SER A 180 2.46 -7.00 17.84
CA SER A 180 1.86 -6.28 18.96
C SER A 180 1.96 -4.77 18.73
N PHE A 181 0.85 -4.07 18.85
CA PHE A 181 0.77 -2.61 18.81
C PHE A 181 0.26 -2.06 20.15
N VAL A 182 1.06 -1.22 20.78
CA VAL A 182 0.77 -0.57 22.06
C VAL A 182 0.26 0.85 21.79
N PRO A 183 -1.05 1.11 21.96
CA PRO A 183 -1.62 2.44 21.78
C PRO A 183 -1.16 3.39 22.90
N PRO A 184 -1.28 4.72 22.71
CA PRO A 184 -0.94 5.68 23.75
C PRO A 184 -1.65 5.38 25.09
N GLY A 185 -0.86 5.27 26.16
CA GLY A 185 -1.37 4.94 27.50
C GLY A 185 -1.84 3.49 27.67
N GLY A 186 -1.65 2.62 26.67
CA GLY A 186 -2.07 1.22 26.74
C GLY A 186 -3.57 1.07 26.93
N THR A 187 -4.37 1.91 26.24
CA THR A 187 -5.84 1.87 26.27
C THR A 187 -6.42 1.69 24.87
N ILE A 188 -7.62 1.11 24.80
CA ILE A 188 -8.33 0.91 23.54
C ILE A 188 -8.56 2.25 22.82
N ILE A 189 -8.33 2.30 21.51
CA ILE A 189 -8.65 3.48 20.71
C ILE A 189 -10.18 3.52 20.50
N PRO A 190 -10.89 4.53 21.02
CA PRO A 190 -12.35 4.55 20.95
C PRO A 190 -12.85 4.62 19.52
N ASN A 191 -13.91 3.85 19.22
CA ASN A 191 -14.60 3.85 17.92
C ASN A 191 -13.69 3.53 16.73
N LYS A 192 -12.58 2.79 16.93
CA LYS A 192 -11.67 2.40 15.86
C LYS A 192 -11.31 0.92 15.96
N ASP A 193 -11.28 0.27 14.80
CA ASP A 193 -10.63 -1.03 14.64
C ASP A 193 -9.19 -0.83 14.16
N ILE A 194 -8.25 -1.65 14.65
CA ILE A 194 -6.85 -1.64 14.21
C ILE A 194 -6.56 -2.86 13.35
N TYR A 195 -5.82 -2.65 12.26
CA TYR A 195 -5.41 -3.71 11.32
C TYR A 195 -3.89 -3.71 11.14
N LEU A 196 -3.32 -4.91 11.06
CA LEU A 196 -1.96 -5.12 10.59
C LEU A 196 -1.95 -4.98 9.06
N PHE A 197 -1.24 -3.99 8.57
CA PHE A 197 -1.38 -3.46 7.23
C PHE A 197 -0.09 -3.56 6.43
N GLY A 198 -0.21 -3.84 5.13
CA GLY A 198 0.92 -4.02 4.23
C GLY A 198 0.64 -5.15 3.23
N LYS A 199 1.59 -5.40 2.32
CA LYS A 199 1.45 -6.47 1.34
C LYS A 199 1.44 -7.86 1.97
N LEU A 200 2.02 -8.00 3.17
CA LEU A 200 1.94 -9.24 3.96
C LEU A 200 0.50 -9.69 4.28
N SER A 201 -0.43 -8.74 4.39
CA SER A 201 -1.86 -9.00 4.60
C SER A 201 -2.68 -8.73 3.34
N ASP A 202 -2.03 -8.57 2.18
CA ASP A 202 -2.62 -8.11 0.91
C ASP A 202 -3.38 -6.76 1.05
N TYR A 203 -2.95 -5.91 2.00
CA TYR A 203 -3.63 -4.67 2.41
C TYR A 203 -5.11 -4.88 2.79
N ASN A 204 -5.47 -6.10 3.24
CA ASN A 204 -6.84 -6.42 3.58
C ASN A 204 -7.28 -5.75 4.89
N LEU A 205 -8.53 -5.29 4.90
CA LEU A 205 -9.17 -4.64 6.05
C LEU A 205 -10.30 -5.50 6.61
N ASN A 206 -10.05 -6.81 6.73
CA ASN A 206 -11.01 -7.79 7.24
C ASN A 206 -10.41 -8.57 8.44
N ASP A 207 -11.15 -9.56 8.94
CA ASP A 207 -10.74 -10.35 10.10
C ASP A 207 -9.43 -11.12 9.92
N SER A 208 -8.89 -11.26 8.70
CA SER A 208 -7.56 -11.83 8.46
C SER A 208 -6.41 -10.92 8.92
N ALA A 209 -6.67 -9.62 9.03
CA ALA A 209 -5.69 -8.59 9.40
C ALA A 209 -6.07 -7.80 10.66
N LYS A 210 -7.34 -7.88 11.10
CA LYS A 210 -7.84 -7.20 12.30
C LYS A 210 -7.08 -7.65 13.55
N MET A 211 -6.56 -6.69 14.31
CA MET A 211 -5.90 -6.93 15.59
C MET A 211 -6.92 -6.99 16.73
N LYS A 212 -6.62 -7.80 17.74
CA LYS A 212 -7.48 -7.96 18.92
C LYS A 212 -6.83 -7.29 20.12
N TYR A 213 -7.59 -6.49 20.85
CA TYR A 213 -7.09 -5.83 22.04
C TYR A 213 -6.98 -6.81 23.21
N ASN A 214 -5.81 -6.85 23.84
CA ASN A 214 -5.52 -7.61 25.04
C ASN A 214 -5.46 -6.65 26.23
N VAL A 215 -6.44 -6.74 27.13
CA VAL A 215 -6.60 -5.83 28.28
C VAL A 215 -5.46 -5.97 29.28
N GLU A 216 -4.95 -7.19 29.51
CA GLU A 216 -3.88 -7.45 30.49
C GLU A 216 -2.55 -6.85 30.05
N LYS A 217 -2.29 -6.87 28.73
CA LYS A 217 -1.06 -6.32 28.15
C LYS A 217 -1.18 -4.87 27.70
N GLY A 218 -2.39 -4.32 27.68
CA GLY A 218 -2.66 -2.98 27.15
C GLY A 218 -2.27 -2.82 25.67
N ALA A 219 -2.41 -3.89 24.87
CA ALA A 219 -1.87 -3.94 23.51
C ALA A 219 -2.81 -4.66 22.53
N TYR A 220 -2.78 -4.26 21.27
CA TYR A 220 -3.42 -4.98 20.17
C TYR A 220 -2.50 -6.06 19.64
N GLU A 221 -3.01 -7.28 19.47
CA GLU A 221 -2.24 -8.44 19.04
C GLU A 221 -2.81 -9.03 17.74
N ARG A 222 -1.93 -9.43 16.83
CA ARG A 222 -2.28 -10.22 15.65
C ARG A 222 -1.16 -11.19 15.30
N SER A 223 -1.52 -12.42 14.93
CA SER A 223 -0.57 -13.40 14.42
C SER A 223 -0.82 -13.65 12.93
N LEU A 224 0.24 -13.80 12.16
CA LEU A 224 0.20 -14.21 10.75
C LEU A 224 1.17 -15.37 10.51
N PHE A 225 0.78 -16.29 9.63
CA PHE A 225 1.66 -17.37 9.18
C PHE A 225 2.43 -16.89 7.96
N LEU A 226 3.71 -16.56 8.16
CA LEU A 226 4.57 -15.92 7.16
C LEU A 226 5.71 -16.86 6.76
N LYS A 227 6.10 -16.78 5.49
CA LYS A 227 7.30 -17.45 4.98
C LYS A 227 8.54 -16.66 5.40
N GLN A 228 9.73 -17.26 5.38
CA GLN A 228 10.96 -16.47 5.53
C GLN A 228 11.05 -15.37 4.46
N GLY A 229 11.51 -14.20 4.90
CA GLY A 229 11.63 -13.05 4.04
C GLY A 229 11.79 -11.74 4.81
N TYR A 230 11.83 -10.66 4.07
CA TYR A 230 11.81 -9.31 4.61
C TYR A 230 10.45 -8.69 4.32
N TYR A 231 9.76 -8.22 5.35
CA TYR A 231 8.39 -7.74 5.25
C TYR A 231 8.26 -6.33 5.77
N ASP A 232 7.72 -5.45 4.95
CA ASP A 232 7.23 -4.17 5.42
C ASP A 232 5.80 -4.30 5.93
N TYR A 233 5.52 -3.58 7.01
CA TYR A 233 4.19 -3.52 7.61
C TYR A 233 3.96 -2.16 8.27
N SER A 234 2.71 -1.91 8.63
CA SER A 234 2.27 -0.76 9.41
C SER A 234 0.99 -1.12 10.14
N TYR A 235 0.54 -0.24 11.02
CA TYR A 235 -0.78 -0.33 11.63
C TYR A 235 -1.67 0.76 11.05
N VAL A 236 -2.94 0.43 10.79
CA VAL A 236 -3.94 1.41 10.35
C VAL A 236 -5.19 1.28 11.20
N THR A 237 -5.88 2.39 11.35
CA THR A 237 -7.20 2.44 11.98
C THR A 237 -8.30 2.57 10.93
N ILE A 238 -9.46 2.01 11.24
CA ILE A 238 -10.69 2.21 10.46
C ILE A 238 -11.79 2.63 11.42
N ASP A 239 -12.60 3.59 10.98
CA ASP A 239 -13.89 3.85 11.59
C ASP A 239 -14.90 2.78 11.14
N PRO A 240 -15.42 1.92 12.03
CA PRO A 240 -16.39 0.91 11.65
C PRO A 240 -17.70 1.52 11.14
N MET A 241 -17.97 2.81 11.41
CA MET A 241 -19.13 3.54 10.91
C MET A 241 -18.89 4.22 9.56
N ASP A 242 -17.63 4.34 9.10
CA ASP A 242 -17.35 4.90 7.76
C ASP A 242 -17.69 3.88 6.67
N PRO A 243 -18.68 4.13 5.80
CA PRO A 243 -19.04 3.21 4.72
C PRO A 243 -17.90 3.00 3.71
N LYS A 244 -16.96 3.96 3.60
CA LYS A 244 -15.79 3.82 2.74
C LYS A 244 -14.71 2.92 3.35
N ARG A 245 -14.76 2.69 4.67
CA ARG A 245 -13.77 1.92 5.44
C ARG A 245 -12.33 2.35 5.14
N SER A 246 -12.11 3.66 5.12
CA SER A 246 -10.82 4.23 4.71
C SER A 246 -9.74 3.95 5.75
N ALA A 247 -8.63 3.35 5.35
CA ALA A 247 -7.49 3.11 6.24
C ALA A 247 -6.79 4.44 6.59
N SER A 248 -6.66 4.74 7.89
CA SER A 248 -5.97 5.94 8.39
C SER A 248 -4.76 5.57 9.27
N PHE A 249 -3.65 6.27 9.02
CA PHE A 249 -2.44 6.21 9.82
C PHE A 249 -2.44 7.18 11.01
N ASP A 250 -3.42 8.08 11.12
CA ASP A 250 -3.35 9.26 12.02
C ASP A 250 -3.14 8.91 13.49
N LEU A 251 -3.70 7.78 13.95
CA LEU A 251 -3.65 7.33 15.34
C LEU A 251 -2.63 6.21 15.59
N THR A 252 -1.73 5.97 14.64
CA THR A 252 -0.78 4.83 14.67
C THR A 252 0.60 5.21 14.13
N GLU A 253 0.70 5.54 12.85
CA GLU A 253 1.98 5.84 12.20
C GLU A 253 2.18 7.34 11.96
N GLY A 254 1.08 8.07 11.78
CA GLY A 254 1.07 9.47 11.37
C GLY A 254 1.26 9.67 9.88
N ASN A 255 1.28 10.94 9.50
CA ASN A 255 1.36 11.39 8.11
C ASN A 255 2.39 12.52 8.01
N TYR A 256 3.41 12.33 7.18
CA TYR A 256 4.51 13.28 6.99
C TYR A 256 4.76 13.52 5.50
N TRP A 257 4.74 14.78 5.06
CA TRP A 257 5.01 15.16 3.68
C TRP A 257 6.36 14.61 3.17
N GLU A 258 7.35 14.53 4.05
CA GLU A 258 8.71 14.12 3.71
C GLU A 258 8.87 12.64 3.38
N THR A 259 7.86 11.80 3.66
CA THR A 259 7.87 10.35 3.45
C THR A 259 8.11 9.98 1.99
N GLU A 260 8.99 9.01 1.76
CA GLU A 260 9.16 8.37 0.46
C GLU A 260 7.92 7.56 0.10
N ASN A 261 7.37 7.78 -1.08
CA ASN A 261 6.27 6.99 -1.64
C ASN A 261 6.48 6.83 -3.15
N GLU A 262 6.12 5.68 -3.68
CA GLU A 262 6.03 5.42 -5.12
C GLU A 262 4.59 5.60 -5.61
N TYR A 263 4.36 6.55 -6.51
CA TYR A 263 3.08 6.73 -7.18
C TYR A 263 3.08 6.10 -8.57
N THR A 264 2.07 5.30 -8.87
CA THR A 264 1.85 4.72 -10.19
C THR A 264 0.60 5.32 -10.83
N ILE A 265 0.78 6.01 -11.96
CA ILE A 265 -0.29 6.58 -12.78
C ILE A 265 -0.61 5.58 -13.89
N LEU A 266 -1.83 5.07 -13.90
CA LEU A 266 -2.38 4.20 -14.93
C LEU A 266 -3.30 5.01 -15.84
N ILE A 267 -3.04 4.98 -17.14
CA ILE A 267 -3.76 5.76 -18.14
C ILE A 267 -4.58 4.81 -18.98
N TYR A 268 -5.90 4.92 -18.89
CA TYR A 268 -6.84 4.13 -19.65
C TYR A 268 -7.46 4.94 -20.78
N TYR A 269 -7.69 4.29 -21.92
CA TYR A 269 -8.41 4.85 -23.05
C TYR A 269 -9.57 3.93 -23.44
N ARG A 270 -10.70 4.52 -23.82
CA ARG A 270 -11.82 3.84 -24.47
C ARG A 270 -12.32 4.65 -25.65
N GLY A 271 -12.19 4.09 -26.85
CA GLY A 271 -12.81 4.62 -28.07
C GLY A 271 -14.34 4.59 -28.01
N LEU A 272 -15.00 5.44 -28.79
CA LEU A 272 -16.48 5.54 -28.80
C LEU A 272 -17.19 4.22 -29.15
N ALA A 273 -16.57 3.39 -29.97
CA ALA A 273 -17.10 2.10 -30.41
C ALA A 273 -16.47 0.90 -29.68
N GLU A 274 -15.53 1.14 -28.75
CA GLU A 274 -14.81 0.08 -28.04
C GLU A 274 -15.61 -0.45 -26.84
N ARG A 275 -15.37 -1.72 -26.51
CA ARG A 275 -16.11 -2.43 -25.44
C ARG A 275 -15.32 -2.64 -24.16
N TYR A 276 -14.05 -2.22 -24.13
CA TYR A 276 -13.16 -2.37 -22.98
C TYR A 276 -12.38 -1.08 -22.74
N ASP A 277 -11.80 -0.93 -21.55
CA ASP A 277 -10.83 0.14 -21.28
C ASP A 277 -9.44 -0.43 -21.57
N GLU A 278 -8.69 0.20 -22.47
CA GLU A 278 -7.30 -0.13 -22.78
C GLU A 278 -6.35 0.58 -21.83
N LEU A 279 -5.46 -0.15 -21.18
CA LEU A 279 -4.35 0.48 -20.46
C LEU A 279 -3.30 0.91 -21.49
N ILE A 280 -3.26 2.22 -21.76
CA ILE A 280 -2.40 2.82 -22.78
C ILE A 280 -1.13 3.43 -22.23
N GLY A 281 -0.97 3.50 -20.91
CA GLY A 281 0.22 4.09 -20.29
C GLY A 281 0.33 3.73 -18.81
N ILE A 282 1.57 3.55 -18.36
CA ILE A 282 1.95 3.41 -16.95
C ILE A 282 3.12 4.36 -16.71
N THR A 283 3.02 5.22 -15.72
CA THR A 283 4.16 6.05 -15.29
C THR A 283 4.32 5.95 -13.78
N LYS A 284 5.56 5.73 -13.34
CA LYS A 284 5.93 5.67 -11.94
C LYS A 284 6.70 6.93 -11.56
N VAL A 285 6.36 7.52 -10.43
CA VAL A 285 7.04 8.69 -9.86
C VAL A 285 7.25 8.48 -8.38
N ASN A 286 8.50 8.59 -7.95
CA ASN A 286 8.89 8.52 -6.54
C ASN A 286 8.94 9.94 -5.95
N SER A 287 8.42 10.10 -4.73
CA SER A 287 8.29 11.39 -4.05
C SER A 287 9.62 12.01 -3.57
N LEU A 288 10.75 11.28 -3.57
CA LEU A 288 12.08 11.85 -3.30
C LEU A 288 12.71 12.43 -4.55
N THR A 289 12.61 11.72 -5.68
CA THR A 289 13.20 12.15 -6.96
C THR A 289 12.32 13.12 -7.74
N GLY A 290 11.00 13.07 -7.49
CA GLY A 290 10.00 13.87 -8.19
C GLY A 290 9.58 15.15 -7.46
N ARG A 291 10.41 15.67 -6.55
CA ARG A 291 10.22 16.96 -5.87
C ARG A 291 10.69 18.12 -6.76
#